data_AF-A0A9E0XJC4-F1
#
_entry.id   AF-A0A9E0XJC4-F1
#
_cell.length_a   1.000
_cell.length_b   1.000
_cell.length_c   1.000
_cell.angle_alpha   90.00
_cell.angle_beta   90.00
_cell.angle_gamma   90.00
#
_symmetry.space_group_name_H-M   'P 1'
#
loop_
_entity.id
_entity.type
_entity.pdbx_description
1 polymer ?
#
loop_
_entity_poly.entity_id
_entity_poly.type
_entity_poly.pdbx_seq_one_letter_code
_entity_poly.pdbx_strand_id
1 'polypeptide(L)' 'MISPEYIRKKIPLTEASLRKIAQWREELLQILQGTDQRRVLIVGPCSIHNVTSAHTYAKKLKELSDEVSDVFMIIQR' A
#
# COMPACT_ATOMS: atom_id res chain seq x y z
N MET A 1 -2.54 27.10 7.01
CA MET A 1 -2.19 25.66 6.87
C MET A 1 -3.04 24.88 7.86
N ILE A 2 -3.64 23.76 7.46
CA ILE A 2 -4.48 22.95 8.35
C ILE A 2 -3.58 22.02 9.18
N SER A 3 -3.89 21.79 10.48
CA SER A 3 -3.05 20.93 11.32
C SER A 3 -3.20 19.44 10.95
N PRO A 4 -2.14 18.62 11.08
CA PRO A 4 -2.23 17.18 10.89
C PRO A 4 -3.29 16.52 11.79
N GLU A 5 -3.44 17.00 13.03
CA GLU A 5 -4.44 16.49 13.97
C GLU A 5 -5.87 16.71 13.47
N TYR A 6 -6.16 17.89 12.93
CA TYR A 6 -7.48 18.18 12.36
C TYR A 6 -7.81 17.23 11.19
N ILE A 7 -6.86 16.96 10.29
CA ILE A 7 -7.08 16.03 9.17
C ILE A 7 -7.32 14.60 9.67
N ARG A 8 -6.55 14.13 10.67
CA ARG A 8 -6.76 12.80 11.27
C ARG A 8 -8.14 12.65 11.89
N LYS A 9 -8.67 13.70 12.51
CA LYS A 9 -10.03 13.73 13.06
C LYS A 9 -11.10 13.75 11.97
N LYS A 10 -10.86 14.49 10.88
CA LYS A 10 -11.81 14.65 9.75
C LYS A 10 -11.86 13.41 8.84
N ILE A 11 -10.76 12.70 8.69
CA ILE A 11 -10.62 11.51 7.83
C ILE A 11 -10.00 10.38 8.67
N PRO A 12 -10.78 9.77 9.59
CA PRO A 12 -10.28 8.71 10.44
C PRO A 12 -10.02 7.44 9.61
N LEU A 13 -8.97 6.70 9.98
CA LEU A 13 -8.74 5.37 9.43
C LEU A 13 -9.74 4.39 10.03
N THR A 14 -10.16 3.42 9.23
CA THR A 14 -10.92 2.29 9.76
C THR A 14 -10.00 1.34 10.52
N GLU A 15 -10.54 0.62 11.50
CA GLU A 15 -9.82 -0.44 12.21
C GLU A 15 -9.25 -1.50 11.26
N ALA A 16 -9.97 -1.81 10.18
CA ALA A 16 -9.50 -2.72 9.13
C ALA A 16 -8.28 -2.16 8.39
N SER A 17 -8.26 -0.87 8.09
CA SER A 17 -7.11 -0.19 7.47
C SER A 17 -5.90 -0.20 8.40
N LEU A 18 -6.09 0.08 9.69
CA LEU A 18 -5.00 0.07 10.68
C LEU A 18 -4.34 -1.31 10.78
N ARG A 19 -5.15 -2.38 10.91
CA ARG A 19 -4.63 -3.75 10.96
C ARG A 19 -3.87 -4.12 9.69
N LYS A 20 -4.41 -3.81 8.51
CA LYS A 20 -3.73 -4.07 7.23
C LYS A 20 -2.40 -3.33 7.11
N ILE A 21 -2.35 -2.05 7.48
CA ILE A 21 -1.11 -1.27 7.44
C ILE A 21 -0.06 -1.86 8.38
N ALA A 22 -0.45 -2.30 9.58
CA ALA A 22 0.47 -2.95 10.51
C ALA A 22 1.01 -4.26 9.93
N GLN A 23 0.13 -5.12 9.40
CA GLN A 23 0.50 -6.38 8.76
C GLN A 23 1.47 -6.17 7.59
N TRP A 24 1.17 -5.25 6.66
CA TRP A 24 2.04 -4.98 5.52
C TRP A 24 3.42 -4.47 5.94
N ARG A 25 3.50 -3.69 7.02
CA ARG A 25 4.79 -3.24 7.55
C ARG A 25 5.61 -4.39 8.12
N GLU A 26 4.96 -5.33 8.79
CA GLU A 26 5.62 -6.53 9.30
C GLU A 26 6.12 -7.44 8.16
N GLU A 27 5.29 -7.70 7.14
CA GLU A 27 5.69 -8.45 5.95
C GLU A 27 6.88 -7.78 5.23
N LEU A 28 6.84 -6.45 5.07
CA LEU A 28 7.95 -5.70 4.49
C LEU A 28 9.24 -5.87 5.30
N LEU A 29 9.16 -5.83 6.64
CA LEU A 29 10.31 -6.05 7.50
C LEU A 29 10.88 -7.46 7.35
N GLN A 30 10.03 -8.49 7.24
CA GLN A 30 10.47 -9.86 7.01
C GLN A 30 11.23 -10.01 5.69
N ILE A 31 10.78 -9.33 4.63
CA ILE A 31 11.49 -9.31 3.35
C ILE A 31 12.84 -8.60 3.48
N LEU A 32 12.88 -7.43 4.11
CA LEU A 32 14.11 -6.66 4.30
C LEU A 32 15.13 -7.38 5.21
N GLN A 33 14.66 -8.20 6.14
CA GLN A 33 15.49 -9.04 7.01
C GLN A 33 15.92 -10.36 6.34
N GLY A 34 15.36 -10.69 5.18
CA GLY A 34 15.65 -11.92 4.44
C GLY A 34 14.98 -13.17 5.03
N THR A 35 14.03 -13.04 5.96
CA THR A 35 13.22 -14.17 6.45
C THR A 35 12.07 -14.51 5.51
N ASP A 36 11.69 -13.57 4.65
CA ASP A 36 10.82 -13.77 3.49
C ASP A 36 11.66 -13.52 2.23
N GLN A 37 11.62 -14.45 1.27
CA GLN A 37 12.45 -14.42 0.05
C GLN A 37 11.79 -13.69 -1.12
N ARG A 38 10.58 -13.17 -0.93
CA ARG A 38 9.91 -12.32 -1.93
C ARG A 38 10.70 -11.03 -2.16
N ARG A 39 10.45 -10.38 -3.29
CA ARG A 39 11.04 -9.07 -3.61
C ARG A 39 10.01 -7.96 -3.48
N VAL A 40 10.43 -6.82 -2.95
CA VAL A 40 9.57 -5.63 -2.87
C VAL A 40 9.62 -4.87 -4.20
N LEU A 41 8.45 -4.53 -4.73
CA LEU A 41 8.32 -3.66 -5.90
C LEU A 41 7.46 -2.44 -5.55
N ILE A 42 8.03 -1.25 -5.70
CA ILE A 42 7.28 0.02 -5.56
C ILE A 42 6.95 0.53 -6.95
N VAL A 43 5.68 0.49 -7.34
CA VAL A 43 5.23 0.83 -8.70
C VAL A 43 3.97 1.69 -8.69
N GLY A 44 3.87 2.60 -9.64
CA GLY A 44 2.73 3.49 -9.76
C GLY A 44 2.98 4.66 -10.72
N PRO A 45 1.94 5.44 -11.03
CA PRO A 45 2.10 6.67 -11.83
C PRO A 45 3.05 7.63 -11.12
N CYS A 46 3.77 8.51 -11.84
CA CYS A 46 4.72 9.48 -11.26
C CYS A 46 4.08 10.52 -10.31
N SER A 47 2.79 10.80 -10.49
CA SER A 47 1.99 11.59 -9.56
C SER A 47 0.50 11.23 -9.71
N ILE A 48 -0.27 11.43 -8.65
CA ILE A 48 -1.72 11.29 -8.69
C ILE A 48 -2.33 12.68 -8.87
N HIS A 49 -2.87 12.95 -10.06
CA HIS A 49 -3.63 14.17 -10.36
C HIS A 49 -5.13 13.90 -10.56
N ASN A 50 -5.52 12.63 -10.68
CA ASN A 50 -6.91 12.19 -10.85
C ASN A 50 -7.20 10.98 -9.94
N VAL A 51 -8.13 11.15 -9.00
CA VAL A 51 -8.48 10.15 -7.99
C VAL A 51 -9.15 8.92 -8.63
N THR A 52 -10.03 9.12 -9.61
CA THR A 52 -10.71 8.01 -10.31
C THR A 52 -9.72 7.12 -11.04
N SER A 53 -8.78 7.70 -11.78
CA SER A 53 -7.72 6.96 -12.46
C SER A 53 -6.80 6.23 -11.48
N ALA A 54 -6.49 6.85 -10.33
CA ALA A 54 -5.71 6.20 -9.27
C ALA A 54 -6.43 4.96 -8.70
N HIS A 55 -7.74 5.04 -8.47
CA HIS A 55 -8.52 3.88 -8.02
C HIS A 55 -8.61 2.77 -9.08
N THR A 56 -8.81 3.14 -10.35
CA THR A 56 -8.83 2.15 -11.44
C THR A 56 -7.49 1.44 -11.57
N TYR A 57 -6.38 2.18 -11.47
CA TYR A 57 -5.04 1.61 -11.46
C TYR A 57 -4.82 0.70 -10.25
N ALA A 58 -5.19 1.16 -9.04
CA ALA A 58 -5.04 0.38 -7.80
C ALA A 58 -5.77 -0.97 -7.86
N LYS A 59 -6.97 -1.02 -8.47
CA LYS A 59 -7.72 -2.26 -8.65
C LYS A 59 -6.97 -3.26 -9.54
N LYS A 60 -6.51 -2.80 -10.71
CA LYS A 60 -5.72 -3.65 -11.63
C LYS A 60 -4.41 -4.12 -11.00
N LEU A 61 -3.74 -3.22 -10.27
CA LEU A 61 -2.50 -3.56 -9.57
C LEU A 61 -2.74 -4.58 -8.45
N LYS A 62 -3.89 -4.52 -7.77
CA LYS A 62 -4.26 -5.50 -6.75
C LYS A 62 -4.46 -6.90 -7.33
N GLU A 63 -5.15 -7.01 -8.46
CA GLU A 63 -5.34 -8.29 -9.17
C GLU A 63 -3.98 -8.91 -9.55
N LEU A 64 -3.09 -8.12 -10.16
CA LEU A 64 -1.74 -8.56 -10.49
C LEU A 64 -0.92 -8.91 -9.25
N SER A 65 -1.02 -8.12 -8.19
CA SER A 65 -0.31 -8.35 -6.93
C SER A 65 -0.73 -9.67 -6.28
N ASP A 66 -1.98 -10.11 -6.46
CA ASP A 66 -2.44 -11.40 -5.94
C ASP A 66 -1.88 -12.56 -6.76
N GLU A 67 -1.88 -12.42 -8.09
CA GLU A 67 -1.35 -13.43 -9.03
C GLU A 67 0.12 -13.75 -8.80
N VAL A 68 0.93 -12.74 -8.42
CA VAL A 68 2.39 -12.86 -8.25
C VAL A 68 2.84 -12.78 -6.79
N SER A 69 1.91 -12.98 -5.84
CA SER A 69 2.12 -12.77 -4.40
C SER A 69 3.11 -13.72 -3.74
N ASP A 70 3.45 -14.83 -4.41
CA ASP A 70 4.45 -15.82 -4.00
C ASP A 70 5.89 -15.36 -4.27
N VAL A 71 6.09 -14.44 -5.22
CA VAL A 71 7.42 -13.91 -5.59
C VAL A 71 7.59 -12.43 -5.25
N PHE A 72 6.51 -11.64 -5.28
CA PHE A 72 6.58 -10.19 -5.11
C PHE A 72 5.62 -9.66 -4.05
N MET A 73 6.12 -8.71 -3.25
CA MET A 73 5.30 -7.80 -2.46
C MET A 73 5.21 -6.47 -3.22
N ILE A 74 4.05 -6.19 -3.82
CA ILE A 74 3.83 -4.96 -4.59
C ILE A 74 3.28 -3.85 -3.68
N ILE A 75 3.91 -2.69 -3.72
CA ILE A 75 3.50 -1.46 -3.03
C ILE A 75 3.15 -0.41 -4.08
N GLN A 76 1.94 0.11 -4.03
CA GLN A 76 1.56 1.24 -4.87
C GLN A 76 2.29 2.52 -4.41
N ARG A 77 2.92 3.21 -5.37
CA ARG A 77 3.60 4.50 -5.16
C ARG A 77 2.65 5.68 -5.01
#